data_AF-X0QXF3-F1
#
_entry.id   AF-X0QXF3-F1
#
_cell.length_a   1.000
_cell.length_b   1.000
_cell.length_c   1.000
_cell.angle_alpha   90.00
_cell.angle_beta   90.00
_cell.angle_gamma   90.00
#
_symmetry.space_group_name_H-M   'P 1'
#
loop_
_entity.id
_entity.type
_entity.pdbx_description
1 polymer ?
#
loop_
_entity_poly.entity_id
_entity_poly.type
_entity_poly.pdbx_seq_one_letter_code
_entity_poly.pdbx_strand_id
1 'polypeptide(L)'
;MSQPLSLTKKNTELWQQYQALKAKTPMLFPTEGAAALGISEFELMLASPYSQYIGDQCKAVLKQFEKFGDMESIVRNELAVHEKNRAIS
;
A
#
# COMPACT_ATOMS: atom_id res chain seq x y z
N MET A 1 -8.82 23.54 -1.51
CA MET A 1 -8.41 23.06 -0.18
C MET A 1 -8.70 21.58 -0.14
N SER A 2 -7.67 20.72 -0.05
CA SER A 2 -7.86 19.27 0.02
C SER A 2 -8.50 18.91 1.37
N GLN A 3 -9.54 18.08 1.36
CA GLN A 3 -10.13 17.57 2.60
C GLN A 3 -9.09 16.75 3.38
N PRO A 4 -9.12 16.77 4.72
CA PRO A 4 -8.24 15.93 5.52
C PRO A 4 -8.48 14.44 5.22
N LEU A 5 -7.39 13.67 5.11
CA LEU A 5 -7.44 12.24 4.86
C LEU A 5 -8.16 11.53 6.01
N SER A 6 -9.17 10.75 5.67
CA SER A 6 -9.87 9.89 6.62
C SER A 6 -9.17 8.53 6.69
N LEU A 7 -8.77 8.12 7.90
CA LEU A 7 -8.10 6.82 8.14
C LEU A 7 -9.06 5.62 8.16
N THR A 8 -10.37 5.86 8.29
CA THR A 8 -11.39 4.80 8.51
C THR A 8 -12.46 4.77 7.42
N LYS A 9 -12.94 5.93 6.97
CA LYS A 9 -13.89 6.03 5.85
C LYS A 9 -13.19 5.76 4.51
N LYS A 10 -13.70 4.77 3.77
CA LYS A 10 -13.22 4.42 2.43
C LYS A 10 -13.69 5.41 1.38
N ASN A 11 -12.79 5.82 0.51
CA ASN A 11 -13.12 6.57 -0.71
C ASN A 11 -13.37 5.59 -1.86
N THR A 12 -14.61 5.11 -1.97
CA THR A 12 -15.01 4.12 -2.99
C THR A 12 -14.81 4.64 -4.42
N GLU A 13 -15.01 5.94 -4.65
CA GLU A 13 -14.84 6.54 -5.98
C GLU A 13 -13.38 6.50 -6.42
N LEU A 14 -12.45 6.92 -5.54
CA LEU A 14 -11.02 6.82 -5.81
C LEU A 14 -10.58 5.38 -6.08
N TRP A 15 -11.09 4.41 -5.31
CA TRP A 15 -10.80 3.01 -5.53
C TRP A 15 -11.30 2.51 -6.89
N GLN A 16 -12.50 2.92 -7.31
CA GLN A 16 -13.04 2.59 -8.63
C GLN A 16 -12.21 3.20 -9.77
N GLN A 17 -11.72 4.42 -9.61
CA GLN A 17 -10.82 5.06 -10.59
C GLN A 17 -9.53 4.25 -10.76
N TYR A 18 -8.91 3.80 -9.65
CA TYR A 18 -7.73 2.93 -9.71
C TYR A 18 -8.03 1.57 -10.37
N GLN A 19 -9.16 0.93 -10.05
CA GLN A 19 -9.56 -0.33 -10.69
C GLN A 19 -9.75 -0.16 -12.21
N ALA A 20 -10.33 0.96 -12.64
CA ALA A 20 -10.51 1.26 -14.06
C ALA A 20 -9.16 1.45 -14.78
N LEU A 21 -8.16 2.05 -14.12
CA LEU A 21 -6.79 2.14 -14.65
C LEU A 21 -6.13 0.75 -14.71
N LYS A 22 -6.22 -0.01 -13.62
CA LYS A 22 -5.62 -1.35 -13.51
C LYS A 22 -6.18 -2.33 -14.55
N ALA A 23 -7.46 -2.21 -14.90
CA ALA A 23 -8.08 -3.01 -15.96
C ALA A 23 -7.48 -2.75 -17.35
N LYS A 24 -6.91 -1.56 -17.58
CA LYS A 24 -6.33 -1.14 -18.87
C LYS A 24 -4.81 -1.27 -18.90
N THR A 25 -4.17 -1.33 -17.74
CA THR A 25 -2.70 -1.33 -17.61
C THR A 25 -2.25 -2.62 -16.91
N PRO A 26 -1.72 -3.60 -17.66
CA PRO A 26 -1.14 -4.80 -17.08
C PRO A 26 -0.07 -4.46 -16.03
N MET A 27 -0.05 -5.19 -14.92
CA MET A 27 0.94 -5.02 -13.85
C MET A 27 0.98 -3.60 -13.22
N LEU A 28 -0.15 -2.88 -13.22
CA LEU A 28 -0.24 -1.62 -12.48
C LEU A 28 -0.25 -1.88 -10.96
N PHE A 29 0.89 -1.66 -10.30
CA PHE A 29 1.01 -1.72 -8.86
C PHE A 29 0.45 -0.46 -8.18
N PRO A 30 0.12 -0.51 -6.88
CA PRO A 30 -0.43 0.63 -6.15
C PRO A 30 0.41 1.90 -6.22
N THR A 31 1.74 1.80 -6.14
CA THR A 31 2.65 2.95 -6.24
C THR A 31 2.44 3.72 -7.56
N GLU A 32 2.48 3.01 -8.69
CA GLU A 32 2.28 3.57 -10.03
C GLU A 32 0.85 4.06 -10.24
N GLY A 33 -0.14 3.30 -9.72
CA GLY A 33 -1.54 3.69 -9.79
C GLY A 33 -1.83 5.00 -9.04
N ALA A 34 -1.22 5.18 -7.87
CA ALA A 34 -1.34 6.41 -7.09
C ALA A 34 -0.68 7.59 -7.80
N ALA A 35 0.52 7.38 -8.36
CA ALA A 35 1.21 8.39 -9.16
C ALA A 35 0.38 8.83 -10.38
N ALA A 36 -0.23 7.88 -11.10
CA ALA A 36 -1.10 8.16 -12.25
C ALA A 36 -2.37 8.95 -11.87
N LEU A 37 -2.84 8.81 -10.63
CA LEU A 37 -4.00 9.54 -10.09
C LEU A 37 -3.61 10.86 -9.39
N GLY A 38 -2.32 11.18 -9.30
CA GLY A 38 -1.83 12.40 -8.65
C GLY A 38 -1.99 12.41 -7.13
N ILE A 39 -2.01 11.24 -6.49
CA ILE A 39 -2.18 11.07 -5.04
C ILE A 39 -1.04 10.25 -4.44
N SER A 40 -0.97 10.21 -3.10
CA SER A 40 -0.03 9.32 -2.40
C SER A 40 -0.48 7.85 -2.46
N GLU A 41 0.47 6.91 -2.43
CA GLU A 41 0.15 5.49 -2.30
C GLU A 41 -0.65 5.20 -1.02
N PHE A 42 -0.35 5.90 0.08
CA PHE A 42 -1.09 5.74 1.33
C PHE A 42 -2.57 6.09 1.18
N GLU A 43 -2.89 7.20 0.51
CA GLU A 43 -4.27 7.60 0.22
C GLU A 43 -5.00 6.56 -0.63
N LEU A 44 -4.34 6.03 -1.66
CA LEU A 44 -4.90 4.96 -2.48
C LEU A 44 -5.16 3.69 -1.65
N MET A 45 -4.23 3.34 -0.76
CA MET A 45 -4.39 2.19 0.13
C MET A 45 -5.49 2.41 1.15
N LEU A 46 -5.69 3.61 1.68
CA LEU A 46 -6.84 3.91 2.54
C LEU A 46 -8.18 3.75 1.81
N ALA A 47 -8.23 4.01 0.49
CA ALA A 47 -9.42 3.83 -0.33
C ALA A 47 -9.77 2.35 -0.60
N SER A 48 -8.79 1.43 -0.53
CA SER A 48 -9.04 -0.01 -0.73
C SER A 48 -10.08 -0.55 0.27
N PRO A 49 -11.10 -1.30 -0.18
CA PRO A 49 -12.22 -1.73 0.65
C PRO A 49 -11.81 -2.70 1.77
N TYR A 50 -10.71 -3.43 1.59
CA TYR A 50 -10.25 -4.47 2.53
C TYR A 50 -8.99 -4.09 3.29
N SER A 51 -8.40 -2.91 3.04
CA SER A 51 -7.24 -2.45 3.81
C SER A 51 -7.66 -1.94 5.19
N GLN A 52 -6.77 -2.06 6.16
CA GLN A 52 -6.95 -1.46 7.48
C GLN A 52 -5.69 -0.69 7.87
N TYR A 53 -5.86 0.55 8.31
CA TYR A 53 -4.77 1.29 8.93
C TYR A 53 -4.52 0.74 10.34
N ILE A 54 -3.28 0.33 10.61
CA ILE A 54 -2.88 -0.33 11.87
C ILE A 54 -2.15 0.61 12.85
N GLY A 55 -2.13 1.92 12.58
CA GLY A 55 -1.48 2.91 13.43
C GLY A 55 -0.01 3.16 13.09
N ASP A 56 0.70 3.83 14.01
CA ASP A 56 2.08 4.30 13.89
C ASP A 56 3.09 3.48 14.72
N GLN A 57 2.62 2.42 15.38
CA GLN A 57 3.43 1.57 16.25
C GLN A 57 4.28 0.56 15.47
N CYS A 58 5.02 1.03 14.46
CA CYS A 58 5.75 0.21 13.50
C CYS A 58 6.69 -0.80 14.17
N LYS A 59 7.41 -0.39 15.22
CA LYS A 59 8.32 -1.29 15.96
C LYS A 59 7.58 -2.47 16.60
N ALA A 60 6.40 -2.24 17.14
CA ALA A 60 5.60 -3.28 17.76
C ALA A 60 5.04 -4.26 16.71
N VAL A 61 4.64 -3.75 15.55
CA VAL A 61 4.17 -4.56 14.42
C VAL A 61 5.32 -5.40 13.84
N LEU A 62 6.49 -4.80 13.58
CA LEU A 62 7.64 -5.50 13.04
C LEU A 62 8.10 -6.67 13.93
N LYS A 63 8.08 -6.50 15.26
CA LYS A 63 8.37 -7.60 16.20
C LYS A 63 7.37 -8.75 16.12
N GLN A 64 6.10 -8.47 15.77
CA GLN A 64 5.11 -9.55 15.64
C GLN A 64 5.37 -10.43 14.41
N PHE A 65 6.07 -9.91 13.40
CA PHE A 65 6.42 -10.65 12.19
C PHE A 65 7.38 -11.82 12.46
N GLU A 66 8.19 -11.78 13.53
CA GLU A 66 9.05 -12.91 13.95
C GLU A 66 8.28 -14.22 14.17
N LYS A 67 6.96 -14.14 14.44
CA LYS A 67 6.09 -15.31 14.66
C LYS A 67 5.61 -16.00 13.38
N PHE A 68 5.76 -15.36 12.21
CA PHE A 68 5.20 -15.85 10.95
C PHE A 68 6.19 -16.72 10.15
N GLY A 69 7.42 -16.92 10.62
CA GLY A 69 8.44 -17.70 9.93
C GLY A 69 9.03 -16.94 8.72
N ASP A 70 9.33 -17.66 7.65
CA ASP A 70 9.87 -17.07 6.43
C ASP A 70 8.83 -16.18 5.72
N MET A 71 9.24 -14.97 5.34
CA MET A 71 8.44 -14.01 4.58
C MET A 71 9.27 -13.39 3.47
N GLU A 72 8.58 -12.90 2.45
CA GLU A 72 9.16 -12.04 1.43
C GLU A 72 9.14 -10.58 1.89
N SER A 73 10.31 -9.96 1.96
CA SER A 73 10.46 -8.54 2.20
C SER A 73 10.77 -7.84 0.89
N ILE A 74 9.96 -6.84 0.54
CA ILE A 74 10.11 -6.04 -0.68
C ILE A 74 10.39 -4.60 -0.28
N VAL A 75 11.52 -4.07 -0.73
CA VAL A 75 11.89 -2.66 -0.57
C VAL A 75 12.19 -2.09 -1.95
N ARG A 76 11.69 -0.90 -2.24
CA ARG A 76 11.86 -0.26 -3.55
C ARG A 76 12.14 1.22 -3.45
N ASN A 77 12.74 1.75 -4.51
CA ASN A 77 12.80 3.17 -4.82
C ASN A 77 12.43 3.37 -6.30
N GLU A 78 12.67 4.58 -6.84
CA GLU A 78 12.36 4.90 -8.23
C GLU A 78 13.17 4.10 -9.27
N LEU A 79 14.32 3.56 -8.88
CA LEU A 79 15.29 2.95 -9.78
C LEU A 79 15.47 1.44 -9.59
N ALA A 80 15.11 0.91 -8.41
CA ALA A 80 15.38 -0.46 -8.05
C ALA A 80 14.32 -1.05 -7.11
N VAL A 81 14.15 -2.37 -7.22
CA VAL A 81 13.38 -3.21 -6.31
C VAL A 81 14.33 -4.26 -5.73
N HIS A 82 14.30 -4.45 -4.42
CA HIS A 82 15.03 -5.48 -3.71
C HIS A 82 14.06 -6.40 -2.97
N GLU A 83 14.10 -7.68 -3.33
CA GLU A 83 13.24 -8.73 -2.79
C GLU A 83 14.11 -9.74 -2.03
N LYS A 84 13.68 -10.13 -0.83
CA LYS A 84 14.41 -11.07 0.02
C LYS A 84 13.49 -12.00 0.79
N ASN A 85 13.71 -13.30 0.65
CA ASN A 85 12.97 -14.35 1.36
C ASN A 85 13.76 -14.84 2.58
N ARG A 86 13.27 -14.53 3.78
CA ARG A 86 13.82 -15.00 5.06
C ARG A 86 12.88 -14.73 6.23
N ALA A 87 13.10 -15.41 7.34
CA ALA A 87 12.54 -15.00 8.62
C ALA A 87 12.99 -13.59 9.03
N ILE A 88 12.05 -12.81 9.57
CA ILE A 88 12.32 -11.57 10.28
C ILE A 88 12.86 -11.96 11.66
N SER A 89 14.04 -11.43 11.99
CA SER A 89 14.84 -11.75 13.18
C SER A 89 15.51 -10.50 13.72
#